data_AF-A0A9D5GS52-F1
#
_entry.id   AF-A0A9D5GS52-F1
#
_cell.length_a   1.000
_cell.length_b   1.000
_cell.length_c   1.000
_cell.angle_alpha   90.00
_cell.angle_beta   90.00
_cell.angle_gamma   90.00
#
_symmetry.space_group_name_H-M   'P 1'
#
loop_
_entity.id
_entity.type
_entity.pdbx_description
1 polymer ?
#
loop_
_entity_poly.entity_id
_entity_poly.type
_entity_poly.pdbx_seq_one_letter_code
_entity_poly.pdbx_strand_id
1 'polypeptide(L)'
;MSYHFIQTNRQAIDIIHYAIPLLIMLSISLLGLKVSLAENQISFQWIWIGFLFKKNRIPMDAIAELRVIKYNFFEGGLGYGIRYSAKYGNVHNVCGNAGLLIKTKKKRLLLGIQKEKAIKAFILENFPSKRNE
;
A
#
# COMPACT_ATOMS: atom_id res chain seq x y z
N MET A 1 -26.13 -33.92 33.58
CA MET A 1 -24.86 -33.16 33.46
C MET A 1 -24.39 -33.05 32.00
N SER A 2 -24.57 -34.07 31.16
CA SER A 2 -24.09 -34.10 29.76
C SER A 2 -24.79 -33.15 28.78
N TYR A 3 -26.10 -32.88 28.93
CA TYR A 3 -26.85 -32.00 28.03
C TYR A 3 -26.40 -30.53 28.11
N HIS A 4 -26.17 -30.01 29.32
CA HIS A 4 -25.63 -28.66 29.49
C HIS A 4 -24.24 -28.53 28.87
N PHE A 5 -23.38 -29.55 28.99
CA PHE A 5 -22.04 -29.54 28.38
C PHE A 5 -22.10 -29.51 26.85
N ILE A 6 -23.00 -30.28 26.23
CA ILE A 6 -23.18 -30.30 24.77
C ILE A 6 -23.74 -28.96 24.27
N GLN A 7 -24.70 -28.36 25.00
CA GLN A 7 -25.31 -27.07 24.62
C GLN A 7 -24.30 -25.92 24.72
N THR A 8 -23.48 -25.88 25.77
CA THR A 8 -22.40 -24.88 25.93
C THR A 8 -21.37 -24.99 24.79
N ASN A 9 -20.97 -26.21 24.40
CA ASN A 9 -20.04 -26.39 23.29
C ASN A 9 -20.62 -25.93 21.95
N ARG A 10 -21.90 -26.16 21.69
CA ARG A 10 -22.57 -25.69 20.47
C ARG A 10 -22.64 -24.16 20.40
N GLN A 11 -22.99 -23.51 21.51
CA GLN A 11 -23.01 -22.04 21.60
C GLN A 11 -21.61 -21.43 21.37
N ALA A 12 -20.56 -22.02 21.95
CA ALA A 12 -19.19 -21.57 21.73
C ALA A 12 -18.77 -21.69 20.25
N ILE A 13 -19.14 -22.80 19.60
CA ILE A 13 -18.87 -23.02 18.17
C ILE A 13 -19.58 -21.96 17.32
N ASP A 14 -20.86 -21.69 17.59
CA ASP A 14 -21.63 -20.69 16.83
C ASP A 14 -21.02 -19.29 16.98
N ILE A 15 -20.61 -18.89 18.19
CA ILE A 15 -19.92 -17.61 18.43
C ILE A 15 -18.64 -17.51 17.60
N ILE A 16 -17.80 -18.56 17.61
CA ILE A 16 -16.54 -18.58 16.85
C ILE A 16 -16.80 -18.48 15.34
N HIS A 17 -17.82 -19.16 14.83
CA HIS A 17 -18.18 -19.14 13.41
C HIS A 17 -18.53 -17.73 12.91
N TYR A 18 -19.21 -16.91 13.72
CA TYR A 18 -19.52 -15.53 13.34
C TYR A 18 -18.40 -14.54 13.68
N ALA A 19 -17.66 -14.78 14.77
CA ALA A 19 -16.60 -13.88 15.21
C ALA A 19 -15.39 -13.90 14.25
N ILE A 20 -15.00 -15.06 13.73
CA ILE A 20 -13.83 -15.17 12.84
C ILE A 20 -13.99 -14.34 11.55
N PRO A 21 -15.06 -14.49 10.74
CA PRO A 21 -15.26 -13.71 9.53
C PRO A 21 -15.36 -12.20 9.82
N LEU A 22 -16.02 -11.82 10.92
CA LEU A 22 -16.14 -10.43 11.33
C LEU A 22 -14.77 -9.83 11.66
N LEU A 23 -13.93 -10.57 12.38
CA LEU A 23 -12.59 -10.15 12.75
C LEU A 23 -11.68 -10.05 11.50
N ILE A 24 -11.82 -10.97 10.55
CA ILE A 24 -11.12 -10.92 9.25
C ILE A 24 -11.56 -9.68 8.45
N MET A 25 -12.87 -9.42 8.35
CA MET A 25 -13.41 -8.27 7.63
C MET A 25 -12.93 -6.94 8.25
N LEU A 26 -12.95 -6.86 9.59
CA LEU A 26 -12.42 -5.71 10.33
C LEU A 26 -10.91 -5.54 10.08
N SER A 27 -10.14 -6.63 10.12
CA SER A 27 -8.69 -6.59 9.88
C SER A 27 -8.33 -6.07 8.49
N ILE A 28 -9.08 -6.48 7.46
CA ILE A 28 -8.87 -6.00 6.08
C ILE A 28 -9.20 -4.51 5.95
N SER A 29 -10.25 -4.03 6.64
CA SER A 29 -10.64 -2.60 6.62
C SER A 29 -9.59 -1.67 7.25
N LEU A 30 -8.70 -2.20 8.08
CA LEU A 30 -7.61 -1.47 8.73
C LEU A 30 -6.31 -1.48 7.92
N LEU A 31 -6.27 -2.14 6.76
CA LEU A 31 -5.13 -2.09 5.85
C LEU A 31 -5.02 -0.70 5.22
N GLY A 32 -3.88 -0.07 5.39
CA GLY A 32 -3.60 1.23 4.78
C GLY A 32 -2.12 1.44 4.54
N LEU A 33 -1.82 2.32 3.58
CA LEU A 33 -0.47 2.70 3.20
C LEU A 33 -0.35 4.21 3.37
N LYS A 34 0.54 4.63 4.26
CA LYS A 34 0.86 6.04 4.45
C LYS A 34 2.06 6.37 3.58
N VAL A 35 1.89 7.30 2.65
CA VAL A 35 2.96 7.88 1.82
C VAL A 35 3.15 9.32 2.26
N SER A 36 4.39 9.70 2.53
CA SER A 36 4.76 11.05 2.94
C SER A 36 5.88 11.55 2.04
N LEU A 37 5.61 12.65 1.35
CA LEU A 37 6.53 13.35 0.47
C LEU A 37 7.10 14.53 1.25
N ALA A 38 8.42 14.57 1.38
CA ALA A 38 9.16 15.72 1.89
C ALA A 38 10.16 16.16 0.81
N GLU A 39 10.69 17.38 0.90
CA GLU A 39 11.63 17.92 -0.08
C GLU A 39 12.90 17.06 -0.24
N ASN A 40 13.40 16.49 0.86
CA ASN A 40 14.64 15.72 0.87
C ASN A 40 14.46 14.20 0.78
N GLN A 41 13.25 13.67 0.97
CA GLN A 41 13.01 12.23 0.98
C GLN A 41 11.55 11.87 0.72
N ILE A 42 11.34 10.71 0.12
CA ILE A 42 10.05 10.04 0.04
C ILE A 42 10.02 8.92 1.08
N SER A 43 8.99 8.89 1.92
CA SER A 43 8.81 7.82 2.89
C SER A 43 7.46 7.14 2.75
N PHE A 44 7.43 5.84 3.01
CA PHE A 44 6.19 5.07 2.99
C PHE A 44 6.19 3.97 4.06
N GLN A 45 4.99 3.66 4.56
CA GLN A 45 4.79 2.68 5.63
C GLN A 45 3.37 2.10 5.58
N TRP A 46 3.27 0.79 5.75
CA TRP A 46 1.99 0.13 6.00
C TRP A 46 1.51 0.46 7.40
N ILE A 47 0.27 0.93 7.57
CA ILE A 47 -0.25 1.44 8.85
C ILE A 47 -0.21 0.34 9.92
N TRP A 48 -0.65 -0.87 9.58
CA TRP A 48 -0.76 -2.00 10.51
C TRP A 48 0.60 -2.51 11.00
N ILE A 49 1.58 -2.58 10.10
CA ILE A 49 2.95 -3.04 10.35
C ILE A 49 3.85 -1.87 10.80
N GLY A 50 3.36 -0.65 10.72
CA GLY A 50 4.14 0.55 10.94
C GLY A 50 4.57 0.77 12.39
N PHE A 51 3.87 0.14 13.34
CA PHE A 51 4.30 0.14 14.73
C PHE A 51 5.49 -0.80 14.98
N LEU A 52 5.59 -1.90 14.22
CA LEU A 52 6.62 -2.93 14.37
C LEU A 52 7.85 -2.70 13.50
N PHE A 53 7.69 -2.07 12.33
CA PHE A 53 8.76 -1.94 11.33
C PHE A 53 9.10 -0.50 10.99
N LYS A 54 10.40 -0.27 10.78
CA LYS A 54 10.94 1.04 10.37
C LYS A 54 10.32 1.49 9.05
N LYS A 55 10.00 2.79 8.98
CA LYS A 55 9.55 3.46 7.75
C LYS A 55 10.57 3.27 6.64
N ASN A 56 10.10 2.90 5.45
CA ASN A 56 10.96 2.92 4.28
C ASN A 56 11.20 4.37 3.88
N ARG A 57 12.47 4.75 3.69
CA ARG A 57 12.88 6.09 3.28
C ARG A 57 13.72 5.98 2.03
N ILE A 58 13.43 6.82 1.05
CA ILE A 58 14.16 6.94 -0.20
C ILE A 58 14.60 8.40 -0.27
N PRO A 59 15.91 8.67 -0.14
CA PRO A 59 16.40 10.04 -0.23
C PRO A 59 16.26 10.54 -1.66
N MET A 60 16.04 11.85 -1.79
CA MET A 60 15.60 12.45 -3.04
C MET A 60 16.67 12.40 -4.15
N ASP A 61 17.93 12.54 -3.75
CA ASP A 61 19.14 12.40 -4.58
C ASP A 61 19.29 11.02 -5.24
N ALA A 62 18.75 9.97 -4.64
CA ALA A 62 18.80 8.61 -5.17
C ALA A 62 17.73 8.34 -6.24
N ILE A 63 16.77 9.24 -6.42
CA ILE A 63 15.65 9.09 -7.35
C ILE A 63 16.07 9.58 -8.73
N ALA A 64 16.10 8.67 -9.69
CA ALA A 64 16.40 8.97 -11.09
C ALA A 64 15.14 9.41 -11.87
N GLU A 65 13.98 8.85 -11.52
CA GLU A 65 12.70 9.18 -12.15
C GLU A 65 11.58 9.13 -11.12
N LEU A 66 10.76 10.18 -11.08
CA LEU A 66 9.59 10.30 -10.22
C LEU A 66 8.41 10.76 -11.06
N ARG A 67 7.39 9.91 -11.22
CA ARG A 67 6.20 10.27 -12.02
C ARG A 67 4.93 9.64 -11.52
N VAL A 68 3.82 10.32 -11.74
CA VAL A 68 2.49 9.79 -11.49
C VAL A 68 2.01 9.05 -12.73
N ILE A 69 1.63 7.79 -12.56
CA ILE A 69 1.06 6.95 -13.61
C ILE A 69 -0.37 6.54 -13.26
N LYS A 70 -1.19 6.36 -14.28
CA LYS A 70 -2.46 5.64 -14.16
C LYS A 70 -2.28 4.20 -14.62
N TYR A 71 -2.95 3.28 -13.96
CA TYR A 71 -2.94 1.86 -14.30
C TYR A 71 -4.32 1.25 -14.05
N ASN A 72 -4.69 0.26 -14.84
CA ASN A 72 -5.90 -0.49 -14.61
C ASN A 72 -5.65 -1.60 -13.59
N PHE A 73 -6.62 -1.87 -12.72
CA PHE A 73 -6.50 -2.87 -11.65
C PHE A 73 -6.14 -4.27 -12.18
N PHE A 74 -6.74 -4.65 -13.31
CA PHE A 74 -6.54 -5.95 -13.97
C PHE A 74 -5.33 -5.98 -14.89
N GLU A 75 -4.87 -4.82 -15.38
CA GLU A 75 -3.80 -4.74 -16.35
C GLU A 75 -2.43 -4.73 -15.65
N GLY A 76 -1.63 -5.78 -15.89
CA GLY A 76 -0.29 -5.90 -15.29
C GLY A 76 -0.26 -6.45 -13.86
N GLY A 77 -1.37 -7.04 -13.37
CA GLY A 77 -1.40 -7.82 -12.13
C GLY A 77 -1.09 -7.02 -10.85
N LEU A 78 -1.38 -5.71 -10.86
CA LEU A 78 -0.99 -4.82 -9.77
C LEU A 78 -1.79 -5.09 -8.48
N GLY A 79 -3.10 -5.32 -8.60
CA GLY A 79 -3.96 -5.70 -7.49
C GLY A 79 -3.88 -4.80 -6.25
N TYR A 80 -4.25 -5.36 -5.10
CA TYR A 80 -4.03 -4.77 -3.77
C TYR A 80 -2.96 -5.56 -3.00
N GLY A 81 -2.25 -4.87 -2.11
CA GLY A 81 -1.21 -5.41 -1.26
C GLY A 81 0.21 -5.05 -1.72
N ILE A 82 1.15 -5.93 -1.35
CA ILE A 82 2.56 -5.88 -1.74
C ILE A 82 2.78 -6.92 -2.83
N ARG A 83 3.25 -6.50 -4.00
CA ARG A 83 3.48 -7.36 -5.17
C ARG A 83 4.80 -7.05 -5.85
N TYR A 84 5.28 -7.98 -6.67
CA TYR A 84 6.37 -7.74 -7.60
C TYR A 84 5.83 -7.78 -9.03
N SER A 85 6.19 -6.80 -9.84
CA SER A 85 5.85 -6.69 -11.26
C SER A 85 7.12 -6.54 -12.08
N ALA A 86 7.26 -7.27 -13.18
CA ALA A 86 8.40 -7.10 -14.08
C ALA A 86 8.47 -5.68 -14.67
N LYS A 87 7.30 -5.05 -14.88
CA LYS A 87 7.20 -3.69 -15.45
C LYS A 87 7.53 -2.61 -14.42
N TYR A 88 6.99 -2.74 -13.20
CA TYR A 88 7.02 -1.68 -12.20
C TYR A 88 7.92 -1.94 -10.98
N GLY A 89 8.49 -3.14 -10.87
CA GLY A 89 9.25 -3.60 -9.71
C GLY A 89 8.34 -3.88 -8.52
N ASN A 90 8.71 -3.39 -7.34
CA ASN A 90 7.92 -3.57 -6.13
C ASN A 90 6.68 -2.66 -6.19
N VAL A 91 5.50 -3.22 -5.96
CA VAL A 91 4.23 -2.52 -6.00
C VAL A 91 3.62 -2.56 -4.61
N HIS A 92 3.26 -1.41 -4.10
CA HIS A 92 2.54 -1.26 -2.84
C HIS A 92 1.26 -0.49 -3.15
N ASN A 93 0.13 -1.18 -3.20
CA ASN A 93 -1.16 -0.56 -3.49
C ASN A 93 -2.20 -0.98 -2.45
N VAL A 94 -3.05 -0.05 -2.04
CA VAL A 94 -4.17 -0.37 -1.13
C VAL A 94 -5.50 -0.22 -1.86
N CYS A 95 -5.65 0.82 -2.66
CA CYS A 95 -6.84 1.07 -3.45
C CYS A 95 -6.56 2.07 -4.58
N GLY A 96 -7.45 2.09 -5.58
CA GLY A 96 -7.39 3.04 -6.69
C GLY A 96 -6.60 2.55 -7.91
N ASN A 97 -6.49 3.44 -8.89
CA ASN A 97 -5.95 3.22 -10.24
C ASN A 97 -4.81 4.19 -10.59
N ALA A 98 -4.27 4.89 -9.59
CA ALA A 98 -3.16 5.82 -9.74
C ALA A 98 -2.01 5.42 -8.83
N GLY A 99 -0.78 5.68 -9.29
CA GLY A 99 0.43 5.36 -8.52
C GLY A 99 1.57 6.32 -8.80
N LEU A 100 2.41 6.48 -7.80
CA LEU A 100 3.68 7.17 -7.87
C LEU A 100 4.77 6.14 -8.22
N LEU A 101 5.27 6.21 -9.45
CA LEU A 101 6.40 5.41 -9.90
C LEU A 101 7.70 6.11 -9.50
N ILE A 102 8.51 5.39 -8.74
CA ILE A 102 9.81 5.80 -8.24
C ILE A 102 10.84 4.85 -8.84
N LYS A 103 11.72 5.36 -9.68
CA LYS A 103 12.90 4.61 -10.14
C LYS A 103 14.14 5.19 -9.50
N THR A 104 14.87 4.31 -8.83
CA THR A 104 16.23 4.58 -8.34
C THR A 104 17.22 3.82 -9.22
N LYS A 105 18.51 4.08 -9.07
CA LYS A 105 19.56 3.35 -9.83
C LYS A 105 19.51 1.83 -9.68
N LYS A 106 18.95 1.32 -8.57
CA LYS A 106 18.96 -0.11 -8.22
C LYS A 106 17.60 -0.80 -8.29
N LYS A 107 16.50 -0.05 -8.10
CA LYS A 107 15.16 -0.63 -7.94
C LYS A 107 14.05 0.27 -8.47
N ARG A 108 12.96 -0.36 -8.91
CA ARG A 108 11.71 0.27 -9.30
C ARG A 108 10.66 0.00 -8.22
N LEU A 109 9.90 1.03 -7.89
CA LEU A 109 8.86 1.00 -6.85
C LEU A 109 7.64 1.75 -7.35
N LEU A 110 6.46 1.17 -7.21
CA LEU A 110 5.18 1.79 -7.48
C LEU A 110 4.37 1.87 -6.19
N LEU A 111 4.06 3.09 -5.75
CA LEU A 111 3.22 3.34 -4.59
C LEU A 111 1.83 3.77 -5.06
N GLY A 112 0.77 3.09 -4.65
CA GLY A 112 -0.61 3.50 -4.90
C GLY A 112 -0.91 4.83 -4.22
N ILE A 113 -1.56 5.75 -4.94
CA ILE A 113 -1.87 7.09 -4.45
C ILE A 113 -3.34 7.44 -4.70
N GLN A 114 -3.91 8.24 -3.80
CA GLN A 114 -5.30 8.71 -3.90
C GLN A 114 -5.40 10.19 -4.27
N LYS A 115 -4.40 11.00 -3.90
CA LYS A 115 -4.37 12.46 -4.13
C LYS A 115 -3.52 12.82 -5.37
N GLU A 116 -3.94 12.36 -6.54
CA GLU A 116 -3.19 12.51 -7.80
C GLU A 116 -2.77 13.95 -8.09
N LYS A 117 -3.72 14.90 -8.00
CA LYS A 117 -3.50 16.31 -8.33
C LYS A 117 -2.47 16.97 -7.40
N ALA A 118 -2.57 16.74 -6.08
CA ALA A 118 -1.66 17.32 -5.10
C ALA A 118 -0.23 16.80 -5.29
N ILE A 119 -0.07 15.51 -5.59
CA ILE A 119 1.24 14.91 -5.82
C ILE A 119 1.85 15.41 -7.14
N LYS A 120 1.06 15.56 -8.19
CA LYS A 120 1.53 16.14 -9.45
C LYS A 120 2.01 17.58 -9.27
N ALA A 121 1.29 18.40 -8.50
CA ALA A 121 1.70 19.77 -8.18
C ALA A 121 3.03 19.78 -7.41
N PHE A 122 3.15 18.93 -6.37
CA PHE A 122 4.38 18.80 -5.60
C PHE A 122 5.58 18.41 -6.48
N ILE A 123 5.41 17.43 -7.38
CA ILE A 123 6.47 17.01 -8.31
C ILE A 123 6.81 18.14 -9.28
N LEU A 124 5.85 18.89 -9.80
CA LEU A 124 6.13 19.99 -10.72
C LEU A 124 6.99 21.10 -10.07
N GLU A 125 6.72 21.39 -8.80
CA GLU A 125 7.41 22.42 -8.03
C GLU A 125 8.80 21.98 -7.55
N ASN A 126 8.93 20.74 -7.07
CA ASN A 126 10.15 20.25 -6.39
C ASN A 126 11.02 19.34 -7.28
N PHE A 127 10.46 18.86 -8.39
CA PHE A 127 11.10 18.02 -9.40
C PHE A 127 10.86 18.63 -10.78
N PRO A 128 11.33 19.87 -11.05
CA PRO A 128 11.32 20.40 -12.40
C PRO A 128 12.14 19.43 -13.26
N SER A 129 11.43 18.73 -14.13
CA SER A 129 11.89 17.60 -14.92
C SER A 129 13.32 17.82 -15.45
N LYS A 130 14.23 16.86 -15.21
CA LYS A 130 15.12 16.42 -16.28
C LYS A 130 14.21 15.85 -17.37
N ARG A 131 13.69 16.75 -18.20
CA ARG A 131 12.91 16.42 -19.39
C ARG A 131 13.93 15.90 -20.38
N ASN A 132 14.08 14.58 -20.44
CA ASN A 132 14.64 13.98 -21.63
C ASN A 132 13.49 13.86 -22.61
N GLU A 133 13.72 14.45 -23.79
CA GLU A 133 12.87 14.56 -24.98
C GLU A 133 11.96 15.80 -25.02
#